data_AF-A0A8H4S9Z3-F1
#
_entry.id   AF-A0A8H4S9Z3-F1
#
_cell.length_a   1.000
_cell.length_b   1.000
_cell.length_c   1.000
_cell.angle_alpha   90.00
_cell.angle_beta   90.00
_cell.angle_gamma   90.00
#
_symmetry.space_group_name_H-M   'P 1'
#
loop_
_entity.id
_entity.type
_entity.pdbx_description
1 polymer ?
#
loop_
_entity_poly.entity_id
_entity_poly.type
_entity_poly.pdbx_seq_one_letter_code
_entity_poly.pdbx_strand_id
1 'polypeptide(L)'
;MATYQGILLHLIFSLLLNHDKLDLELTQVLPEIPSQLLISLVRTCLNQRMFFYPSMLAQFKPGVDPDVFIWLGIEEVKRFDLSLYRVCRHARICDTKLLDDAPDFSHRRGPRSPGGNLLSLTDLQFAVPDSDELWHATSDLAAKITGNEAAYTNENIENNWISQTARVLQPRDQQFQWI
;
A
#
# COMPACT_ATOMS: atom_id res chain seq x y z
N MET A 1 -0.49 9.91 10.20
CA MET A 1 -1.21 8.63 10.00
C MET A 1 -2.72 8.75 10.12
N ALA A 2 -3.27 9.21 11.24
CA ALA A 2 -4.73 9.29 11.46
C ALA A 2 -5.54 9.90 10.30
N THR A 3 -5.11 11.04 9.74
CA THR A 3 -5.80 11.67 8.59
C THR A 3 -5.84 10.74 7.36
N TYR A 4 -4.73 10.06 7.04
CA TYR A 4 -4.67 9.15 5.92
C TYR A 4 -5.59 7.94 6.11
N GLN A 5 -5.61 7.37 7.32
CA GLN A 5 -6.53 6.29 7.67
C GLN A 5 -8.00 6.72 7.55
N GLY A 6 -8.34 7.93 8.01
CA GLY A 6 -9.69 8.48 7.86
C GLY A 6 -10.10 8.65 6.39
N ILE A 7 -9.19 9.14 5.54
CA ILE A 7 -9.41 9.22 4.10
C ILE A 7 -9.61 7.82 3.51
N LEU A 8 -8.72 6.87 3.83
CA LEU A 8 -8.81 5.50 3.34
C LEU A 8 -10.13 4.84 3.75
N LEU A 9 -10.58 5.05 4.99
CA LEU A 9 -11.86 4.55 5.48
C LEU A 9 -13.04 5.16 4.70
N HIS A 10 -13.00 6.47 4.42
CA HIS A 10 -14.00 7.13 3.57
C HIS A 10 -14.04 6.54 2.15
N LEU A 11 -12.88 6.22 1.57
CA LEU A 11 -12.77 5.57 0.26
C LEU A 11 -13.34 4.14 0.30
N ILE A 12 -13.04 3.37 1.35
CA ILE A 12 -13.59 2.02 1.55
C ILE A 12 -15.12 2.09 1.65
N PHE A 13 -15.67 2.99 2.47
CA PHE A 13 -17.13 3.15 2.54
C PHE A 13 -17.74 3.63 1.23
N SER A 14 -17.04 4.48 0.48
CA SER A 14 -17.50 4.89 -0.85
C SER A 14 -17.56 3.70 -1.81
N LEU A 15 -16.60 2.78 -1.78
CA LEU A 15 -16.63 1.55 -2.57
C LEU A 15 -17.78 0.64 -2.10
N LEU A 16 -17.88 0.38 -0.80
CA LEU A 16 -18.93 -0.46 -0.24
C LEU A 16 -20.33 0.08 -0.58
N LEU A 17 -20.60 1.38 -0.42
CA LEU A 17 -21.94 1.91 -0.72
C LEU A 17 -22.31 1.85 -2.21
N ASN A 18 -21.34 1.72 -3.12
CA ASN A 18 -21.57 1.61 -4.57
C ASN A 18 -21.68 0.13 -5.02
N HIS A 19 -22.61 -0.61 -4.42
CA HIS A 19 -22.78 -2.06 -4.64
C HIS A 19 -23.43 -2.46 -5.97
N ASP A 20 -23.91 -1.53 -6.79
CA ASP A 20 -24.88 -1.89 -7.83
C ASP A 20 -24.31 -2.64 -9.05
N LYS A 21 -23.00 -2.58 -9.34
CA LYS A 21 -22.40 -3.32 -10.47
C LYS A 21 -20.91 -3.64 -10.21
N LEU A 22 -20.63 -4.84 -9.72
CA LEU A 22 -19.29 -5.41 -9.83
C LEU A 22 -19.05 -5.80 -11.30
N ASP A 23 -17.96 -5.30 -11.88
CA ASP A 23 -17.52 -5.70 -13.23
C ASP A 23 -16.93 -7.13 -13.19
N LEU A 24 -16.75 -7.77 -14.34
CA LEU A 24 -16.09 -9.07 -14.47
C LEU A 24 -14.67 -9.07 -13.89
N GLU A 25 -14.04 -7.91 -13.81
CA GLU A 25 -12.73 -7.69 -13.20
C GLU A 25 -12.78 -7.52 -11.66
N LEU A 26 -13.94 -7.67 -11.03
CA LEU A 26 -14.18 -7.42 -9.59
C LEU A 26 -13.82 -5.98 -9.16
N THR A 27 -13.89 -5.03 -10.09
CA THR A 27 -13.68 -3.61 -9.84
C THR A 27 -15.00 -2.87 -9.71
N GLN A 28 -14.99 -1.77 -8.98
CA GLN A 28 -16.12 -0.88 -8.77
C GLN A 28 -15.77 0.53 -9.23
N VAL A 29 -16.72 1.15 -9.91
CA VAL A 29 -16.58 2.53 -10.36
C VAL A 29 -16.71 3.45 -9.16
N LEU A 30 -15.64 4.20 -8.90
CA LEU A 30 -15.61 5.14 -7.79
C LEU A 30 -16.15 6.51 -8.28
N PRO A 31 -17.02 7.19 -7.50
CA PRO A 31 -17.51 8.52 -7.87
C PRO A 31 -16.37 9.53 -8.04
N GLU A 32 -16.65 10.67 -8.67
CA GLU A 32 -15.65 11.67 -9.04
C GLU A 32 -14.84 12.20 -7.84
N ILE A 33 -15.52 12.62 -6.77
CA ILE A 33 -14.86 13.21 -5.59
C ILE A 33 -13.96 12.17 -4.89
N PRO A 34 -14.44 10.95 -4.53
CA PRO A 34 -13.57 9.94 -3.94
C PRO A 34 -12.44 9.49 -4.90
N SER A 35 -12.65 9.54 -6.22
CA SER A 35 -11.58 9.27 -7.21
C SER A 35 -10.44 10.28 -7.13
N GLN A 36 -10.75 11.58 -7.12
CA GLN A 36 -9.75 12.64 -6.96
C GLN A 36 -9.01 12.52 -5.62
N LEU A 37 -9.73 12.15 -4.56
CA LEU A 37 -9.18 11.94 -3.23
C LEU A 37 -8.22 10.74 -3.18
N LEU A 38 -8.59 9.62 -3.81
CA LEU A 38 -7.72 8.45 -3.94
C LEU A 38 -6.42 8.79 -4.69
N ILE A 39 -6.52 9.48 -5.84
CA ILE A 39 -5.35 9.91 -6.61
C ILE A 39 -4.43 10.80 -5.76
N SER A 40 -5.00 11.78 -5.06
CA SER A 40 -4.25 12.72 -4.23
C SER A 40 -3.58 12.03 -3.03
N LEU A 41 -4.28 11.08 -2.40
CA LEU A 41 -3.73 10.27 -1.32
C LEU A 41 -2.53 9.45 -1.81
N VAL A 42 -2.70 8.70 -2.91
CA VAL A 42 -1.62 7.88 -3.49
C VAL A 42 -0.40 8.74 -3.83
N ARG A 43 -0.59 9.89 -4.49
CA ARG A 43 0.50 10.82 -4.81
C ARG A 43 1.22 11.31 -3.56
N THR A 44 0.47 11.64 -2.51
CA THR A 44 1.05 12.10 -1.24
C THR A 44 1.87 11.00 -0.58
N CYS A 45 1.34 9.77 -0.51
CA CYS A 45 2.05 8.61 0.06
C CYS A 45 3.32 8.26 -0.73
N LEU A 46 3.29 8.35 -2.07
CA LEU A 46 4.48 8.19 -2.92
C LEU A 46 5.53 9.26 -2.63
N ASN A 47 5.13 10.53 -2.55
CA ASN A 47 6.04 11.64 -2.25
C ASN A 47 6.69 11.52 -0.86
N GLN A 48 5.95 10.98 0.10
CA GLN A 48 6.46 10.69 1.46
C GLN A 48 7.23 9.36 1.55
N ARG A 49 7.37 8.63 0.44
CA ARG A 49 8.01 7.31 0.37
C ARG A 49 7.46 6.33 1.40
N MET A 50 6.15 6.36 1.63
CA MET A 50 5.50 5.49 2.60
C MET A 50 5.68 4.02 2.21
N PHE A 51 5.59 3.68 0.92
CA PHE A 51 5.72 2.30 0.43
C PHE A 51 7.13 1.70 0.46
N PHE A 52 8.11 2.36 1.09
CA PHE A 52 9.51 1.93 1.14
C PHE A 52 9.98 1.77 2.59
N TYR A 53 10.29 0.53 2.98
CA TYR A 53 10.61 0.20 4.38
C TYR A 53 11.73 1.06 4.99
N PRO A 54 12.89 1.28 4.33
CA PRO A 54 13.92 2.15 4.90
C PRO A 54 13.46 3.59 5.14
N SER A 55 12.53 4.11 4.33
CA SER A 55 11.93 5.42 4.56
C SER A 55 10.93 5.42 5.71
N MET A 56 10.20 4.33 5.94
CA MET A 56 9.37 4.17 7.15
C MET A 56 10.25 4.16 8.40
N LEU A 57 11.32 3.36 8.41
CA LEU A 57 12.23 3.20 9.54
C LEU A 57 12.96 4.50 9.88
N ALA A 58 13.35 5.29 8.87
CA ALA A 58 14.04 6.56 9.05
C ALA A 58 13.22 7.65 9.79
N GLN A 59 11.92 7.42 10.01
CA GLN A 59 11.06 8.34 10.78
C GLN A 59 11.29 8.20 12.29
N PHE A 60 11.88 7.10 12.74
CA PHE A 60 12.15 6.80 14.13
C PHE A 60 13.63 7.00 14.47
N LYS A 61 13.94 7.21 15.75
CA LYS A 61 15.30 7.36 16.26
C LYS A 61 15.66 6.14 17.10
N PRO A 62 16.43 5.17 16.54
CA PRO A 62 16.87 4.00 17.27
C PRO A 62 17.61 4.39 18.57
N GLY A 63 17.29 3.72 19.68
CA GLY A 63 17.87 3.99 20.99
C GLY A 63 17.28 5.20 21.75
N VAL A 64 16.40 5.97 21.11
CA VAL A 64 15.59 7.03 21.77
C VAL A 64 14.14 6.60 21.85
N ASP A 65 13.58 6.15 20.72
CA ASP A 65 12.21 5.64 20.67
C ASP A 65 12.19 4.18 21.14
N PRO A 66 11.28 3.80 22.07
CA PRO A 66 11.09 2.41 22.45
C PRO A 66 10.75 1.50 21.27
N ASP A 67 11.36 0.31 21.21
CA ASP A 67 11.24 -0.62 20.07
C ASP A 67 9.79 -1.00 19.76
N VAL A 68 8.95 -1.09 20.80
CA VAL A 68 7.51 -1.34 20.66
C VAL A 68 6.83 -0.24 19.84
N PHE A 69 7.21 1.03 20.00
CA PHE A 69 6.64 2.13 19.23
C PHE A 69 7.18 2.16 17.80
N ILE A 70 8.47 1.85 17.61
CA ILE A 70 9.06 1.73 16.27
C ILE A 70 8.35 0.62 15.49
N TRP A 71 8.25 -0.57 16.08
CA TRP A 71 7.55 -1.71 15.48
C TRP A 71 6.09 -1.36 15.17
N LEU A 72 5.35 -0.83 16.15
CA LEU A 72 3.94 -0.49 15.99
C LEU A 72 3.72 0.52 14.87
N GLY A 73 4.54 1.58 14.82
CA GLY A 73 4.44 2.62 13.80
C GLY A 73 4.76 2.09 12.39
N ILE A 74 5.78 1.23 12.25
CA ILE A 74 6.09 0.59 10.98
C ILE A 74 4.93 -0.32 10.54
N GLU A 75 4.45 -1.17 11.44
CA GLU A 75 3.37 -2.11 11.19
C GLU A 75 2.03 -1.42 10.88
N GLU A 76 1.78 -0.25 11.48
CA GLU A 76 0.64 0.61 11.16
C GLU A 76 0.74 1.14 9.72
N VAL A 77 1.91 1.64 9.30
CA VAL A 77 2.13 2.15 7.94
C VAL A 77 2.01 1.02 6.91
N LYS A 78 2.63 -0.14 7.15
CA LYS A 78 2.52 -1.30 6.25
C LYS A 78 1.08 -1.74 6.03
N ARG A 79 0.28 -1.86 7.11
CA ARG A 79 -1.15 -2.23 7.03
C ARG A 79 -1.96 -1.20 6.26
N PHE A 80 -1.70 0.08 6.52
CA PHE A 80 -2.32 1.18 5.79
C PHE A 80 -1.98 1.12 4.30
N ASP A 81 -0.70 1.01 3.94
CA ASP A 81 -0.21 0.99 2.55
C ASP A 81 -0.75 -0.23 1.78
N LEU A 82 -0.76 -1.41 2.41
CA LEU A 82 -1.34 -2.62 1.82
C LEU A 82 -2.85 -2.46 1.60
N SER A 83 -3.55 -1.82 2.53
CA SER A 83 -4.99 -1.55 2.40
C SER A 83 -5.27 -0.52 1.30
N LEU A 84 -4.44 0.52 1.18
CA LEU A 84 -4.53 1.50 0.10
C LEU A 84 -4.28 0.85 -1.27
N TYR A 85 -3.29 -0.03 -1.38
CA TYR A 85 -3.08 -0.83 -2.58
C TYR A 85 -4.32 -1.66 -2.94
N ARG A 86 -4.94 -2.33 -1.96
CA ARG A 86 -6.18 -3.09 -2.20
C ARG A 86 -7.30 -2.19 -2.71
N VAL A 87 -7.50 -1.01 -2.12
CA VAL A 87 -8.48 -0.02 -2.61
C VAL A 87 -8.16 0.40 -4.04
N CYS A 88 -6.91 0.71 -4.36
CA CYS A 88 -6.49 1.05 -5.73
C CYS A 88 -6.77 -0.07 -6.74
N ARG A 89 -6.66 -1.33 -6.33
CA ARG A 89 -6.95 -2.49 -7.18
C ARG A 89 -8.45 -2.68 -7.45
N HIS A 90 -9.30 -2.36 -6.47
CA HIS A 90 -10.75 -2.53 -6.60
C HIS A 90 -11.44 -1.27 -7.15
N ALA A 91 -10.80 -0.11 -7.07
CA ALA A 91 -11.36 1.14 -7.58
C ALA A 91 -11.05 1.34 -9.06
N ARG A 92 -12.09 1.49 -9.87
CA ARG A 92 -12.00 1.98 -11.25
C ARG A 92 -12.29 3.47 -11.26
N ILE A 93 -11.34 4.24 -11.78
CA ILE A 93 -11.40 5.70 -11.82
C ILE A 93 -12.21 6.13 -13.04
N CYS A 94 -13.26 6.93 -12.81
CA CYS A 94 -14.19 7.39 -13.86
C CYS A 94 -13.56 8.32 -14.89
N ASP A 95 -12.49 9.05 -14.56
CA ASP A 95 -11.97 10.14 -15.40
C ASP A 95 -10.48 9.96 -15.73
N THR A 96 -10.20 9.71 -17.01
CA THR A 96 -8.84 9.59 -17.55
C THR A 96 -8.10 10.91 -17.63
N LYS A 97 -8.80 12.06 -17.61
CA LYS A 97 -8.14 13.39 -17.66
C LYS A 97 -7.35 13.70 -16.39
N LEU A 98 -7.77 13.16 -15.24
CA LEU A 98 -7.05 13.30 -13.97
C LEU A 98 -5.71 12.54 -13.91
N LEU A 99 -5.52 11.57 -14.82
CA LEU A 99 -4.30 10.80 -14.96
C LEU A 99 -3.27 11.50 -15.87
N ASP A 100 -3.70 12.34 -16.82
CA ASP A 100 -2.82 13.07 -17.75
C ASP A 100 -2.07 14.23 -17.06
N ASP A 101 -2.65 14.86 -16.04
CA ASP A 101 -1.98 15.90 -15.24
C ASP A 101 -1.04 15.34 -14.15
N ALA A 102 -0.83 14.02 -14.10
CA ALA A 102 0.07 13.39 -13.14
C ALA A 102 1.52 13.49 -13.63
N PRO A 103 2.45 14.12 -12.89
CA PRO A 103 3.87 14.05 -13.24
C PRO A 103 4.32 12.58 -13.23
N ASP A 104 5.12 12.21 -14.22
CA ASP A 104 5.53 10.84 -14.45
C ASP A 104 6.62 10.45 -13.43
N PHE A 105 6.21 10.07 -12.22
CA PHE A 105 7.13 9.72 -11.12
C PHE A 105 7.75 8.31 -11.25
N SER A 106 7.48 7.59 -12.34
CA SER A 106 8.12 6.31 -12.63
C SER A 106 8.96 6.41 -13.91
N HIS A 107 10.29 6.45 -13.79
CA HIS A 107 11.24 6.44 -14.92
C HIS A 107 11.24 5.15 -15.78
N ARG A 108 10.16 4.35 -15.77
CA ARG A 108 10.08 3.04 -16.45
C ARG A 108 8.63 2.61 -16.76
N ARG A 109 7.79 3.49 -17.32
CA ARG A 109 6.46 3.04 -17.77
C ARG A 109 6.18 3.53 -19.18
N GLY A 110 5.97 2.57 -20.10
CA GLY A 110 5.51 2.83 -21.45
C GLY A 110 4.07 3.36 -21.49
N PRO A 111 3.45 3.48 -22.67
CA PRO A 111 2.16 4.14 -22.86
C PRO A 111 1.11 3.56 -21.91
N ARG A 112 0.54 4.41 -21.04
CA ARG A 112 -0.51 4.02 -20.09
C ARG A 112 -1.74 3.58 -20.88
N SER A 113 -2.15 2.32 -20.74
CA SER A 113 -3.50 1.91 -21.15
C SER A 113 -4.53 2.63 -20.28
N PRO A 114 -5.69 3.04 -20.83
CA PRO A 114 -6.78 3.66 -20.09
C PRO A 114 -7.36 2.60 -19.13
N GLY A 115 -6.85 2.58 -17.89
CA GLY A 115 -7.13 1.52 -16.91
C GLY A 115 -5.95 1.10 -16.02
N GLY A 116 -4.78 1.75 -16.14
CA GLY A 116 -3.62 1.42 -15.31
C GLY A 116 -3.85 1.66 -13.82
N ASN A 117 -3.65 0.63 -12.99
CA ASN A 117 -3.72 0.73 -11.53
C ASN A 117 -2.80 1.83 -10.97
N LEU A 118 -3.33 2.67 -10.07
CA LEU A 118 -2.60 3.77 -9.41
C LEU A 118 -1.38 3.29 -8.61
N LEU A 119 -1.48 2.08 -8.05
CA LEU A 119 -0.42 1.40 -7.32
C LEU A 119 -0.27 -0.02 -7.85
N SER A 120 0.97 -0.45 -8.03
CA SER A 120 1.35 -1.81 -8.38
C SER A 120 1.90 -2.53 -7.16
N LEU A 121 1.86 -3.87 -7.15
CA LEU A 121 2.56 -4.67 -6.15
C LEU A 121 4.07 -4.40 -6.15
N THR A 122 4.64 -3.98 -7.29
CA THR A 122 6.06 -3.60 -7.39
C THR A 122 6.42 -2.34 -6.60
N ASP A 123 5.43 -1.52 -6.26
CA ASP A 123 5.64 -0.28 -5.51
C ASP A 123 5.72 -0.55 -4.00
N LEU A 124 5.21 -1.70 -3.53
CA LEU A 124 5.26 -2.14 -2.12
C LEU A 124 6.62 -2.76 -1.78
N GLN A 125 7.54 -1.93 -1.30
CA GLN A 125 8.92 -2.29 -0.96
C GLN A 125 9.09 -2.48 0.54
N PHE A 126 8.30 -3.41 1.07
CA PHE A 126 8.34 -3.89 2.45
C PHE A 126 7.77 -5.31 2.50
N ALA A 127 8.15 -6.09 3.51
CA ALA A 127 7.60 -7.42 3.77
C ALA A 127 6.14 -7.33 4.24
N VAL A 128 5.37 -8.39 4.01
CA VAL A 128 3.96 -8.47 4.44
C VAL A 128 3.84 -8.07 5.93
N PRO A 129 2.81 -7.27 6.32
CA PRO A 129 2.59 -6.95 7.73
C PRO A 129 2.59 -8.22 8.59
N ASP A 130 3.16 -8.10 9.78
CA ASP A 130 3.28 -9.19 10.74
C ASP A 130 1.89 -9.68 11.19
N SER A 131 1.82 -10.90 11.73
CA SER A 131 0.58 -11.54 12.16
C SER A 131 -0.24 -10.68 13.13
N ASP A 132 -1.57 -10.82 13.05
CA ASP A 132 -2.50 -10.10 13.91
C ASP A 132 -2.34 -10.45 15.40
N GLU A 133 -1.64 -11.54 15.74
CA GLU A 133 -1.39 -11.97 17.12
C GLU A 133 -0.57 -10.96 17.94
N LEU A 134 0.52 -10.44 17.37
CA LEU A 134 1.33 -9.41 18.03
C LEU A 134 0.60 -8.07 18.02
N TRP A 135 -0.09 -7.74 16.92
CA TRP A 135 -0.87 -6.52 16.82
C TRP A 135 -2.01 -6.42 17.85
N HIS A 136 -2.60 -7.56 18.21
CA HIS A 136 -3.66 -7.64 19.22
C HIS A 136 -3.16 -7.90 20.65
N ALA A 137 -1.84 -7.99 20.88
CA ALA A 137 -1.29 -8.18 22.21
C ALA A 137 -1.45 -6.89 23.04
N THR A 138 -2.21 -6.96 24.14
CA THR A 138 -2.57 -5.78 24.94
C THR A 138 -1.52 -5.42 25.99
N SER A 139 -1.05 -6.38 26.78
CA SER A 139 -0.08 -6.15 27.88
C SER A 139 1.33 -6.67 27.60
N ASP A 140 1.44 -7.73 26.81
CA ASP A 140 2.69 -8.49 26.68
C ASP A 140 3.50 -8.13 25.43
N LEU A 141 3.01 -7.15 24.66
CA LEU A 141 3.62 -6.74 23.39
C LEU A 141 5.06 -6.29 23.58
N ALA A 142 5.30 -5.40 24.54
CA ALA A 142 6.65 -4.91 24.83
C ALA A 142 7.60 -6.06 25.19
N ALA A 143 7.17 -6.99 26.05
CA ALA A 143 7.98 -8.14 26.44
C ALA A 143 8.29 -9.09 25.26
N LYS A 144 7.31 -9.32 24.38
CA LYS A 144 7.49 -10.15 23.17
C LYS A 144 8.42 -9.50 22.15
N ILE A 145 8.39 -8.17 22.03
CA ILE A 145 9.26 -7.43 21.09
C ILE A 145 10.69 -7.34 21.61
N THR A 146 10.91 -7.07 22.90
CA THR A 146 12.27 -7.00 23.49
C THR A 146 13.01 -8.35 23.38
N GLY A 147 12.29 -9.47 23.36
CA GLY A 147 12.88 -10.79 23.13
C GLY A 147 13.15 -11.12 21.65
N ASN A 148 12.68 -10.28 20.71
CA ASN A 148 12.60 -10.60 19.28
C ASN A 148 13.02 -9.42 18.38
N GLU A 149 13.84 -8.50 18.90
CA GLU A 149 14.23 -7.25 18.23
C GLU A 149 14.89 -7.49 16.86
N ALA A 150 15.63 -8.59 16.74
CA ALA A 150 16.26 -9.03 15.50
C ALA A 150 15.26 -9.65 14.51
N ALA A 151 14.09 -10.14 14.95
CA ALA A 151 13.16 -10.81 14.05
C ALA A 151 12.42 -9.85 13.14
N TYR A 152 11.93 -8.70 13.62
CA TYR A 152 11.19 -7.78 12.74
C TYR A 152 12.09 -7.08 11.70
N THR A 153 13.38 -6.90 12.01
CA THR A 153 14.38 -6.41 11.04
C THR A 153 14.79 -7.52 10.05
N ASN A 154 14.95 -8.75 10.52
CA ASN A 154 15.32 -9.90 9.68
C ASN A 154 14.17 -10.33 8.75
N GLU A 155 12.92 -10.22 9.19
CA GLU A 155 11.76 -10.54 8.35
C GLU A 155 11.53 -9.51 7.25
N ASN A 156 12.01 -8.27 7.44
CA ASN A 156 11.81 -7.18 6.49
C ASN A 156 13.00 -6.90 5.56
N ILE A 157 13.85 -7.91 5.35
CA ILE A 157 14.89 -7.89 4.33
C ILE A 157 14.28 -7.81 2.92
N GLU A 158 15.03 -7.23 1.97
CA GLU A 158 14.55 -6.99 0.61
C GLU A 158 14.00 -8.23 -0.09
N ASN A 159 14.58 -9.41 0.18
CA ASN A 159 14.14 -10.69 -0.39
C ASN A 159 12.70 -11.05 0.00
N ASN A 160 12.22 -10.55 1.14
CA ASN A 160 10.88 -10.84 1.65
C ASN A 160 9.86 -9.75 1.26
N TRP A 161 10.28 -8.71 0.53
CA TRP A 161 9.37 -7.63 0.14
C TRP A 161 8.30 -8.11 -0.83
N ILE A 162 7.09 -7.56 -0.70
CA ILE A 162 5.95 -7.85 -1.59
C ILE A 162 6.33 -7.60 -3.06
N SER A 163 7.12 -6.56 -3.33
CA SER A 163 7.63 -6.25 -4.67
C SER A 163 8.48 -7.36 -5.31
N GLN A 164 9.14 -8.24 -4.54
CA GLN A 164 9.87 -9.38 -5.10
C GLN A 164 8.90 -10.45 -5.62
N THR A 165 7.90 -10.81 -4.82
CA THR A 165 6.84 -11.74 -5.24
C THR A 165 6.09 -11.21 -6.47
N ALA A 166 5.86 -9.89 -6.52
CA ALA A 166 5.24 -9.24 -7.67
C ALA A 166 6.02 -9.45 -8.97
N ARG A 167 7.35 -9.38 -8.92
CA ARG A 167 8.22 -9.59 -10.09
C ARG A 167 8.14 -11.02 -10.61
N VAL A 168 7.92 -11.99 -9.73
CA VAL A 168 7.71 -13.40 -10.13
C VAL A 168 6.35 -13.58 -10.81
N LEU A 169 5.32 -12.91 -10.29
CA LEU A 169 3.95 -12.98 -10.80
C LEU A 169 3.71 -12.17 -12.09
N GLN A 170 4.60 -11.23 -12.41
CA GLN A 170 4.56 -10.43 -13.64
C GLN A 170 5.82 -10.72 -14.49
N PRO A 171 5.86 -11.86 -15.22
CA PRO A 171 6.96 -12.12 -16.14
C PRO A 171 7.01 -11.03 -17.21
N ARG A 172 8.18 -10.42 -17.40
CA ARG A 172 8.39 -9.35 -18.39
C ARG A 172 8.15 -9.78 -19.85
N ASP A 173 7.98 -11.08 -20.11
CA ASP A 173 8.05 -11.68 -21.45
C ASP A 173 6.80 -12.45 -21.90
N GLN A 174 5.67 -12.36 -21.21
CA GLN A 174 4.43 -12.99 -21.71
C GLN A 174 3.29 -11.98 -21.82
N GLN A 175 3.12 -11.46 -23.04
CA GLN A 175 1.81 -11.14 -23.57
C GLN A 175 0.97 -12.42 -23.54
N PHE A 176 0.32 -12.70 -22.40
CA PHE A 176 -0.81 -13.62 -22.41
C PHE A 176 -1.97 -12.88 -23.10
N GLN A 177 -2.05 -13.04 -24.43
CA GLN A 177 -3.29 -12.86 -25.16
C GLN A 177 -4.22 -13.99 -24.71
N TRP A 178 -5.17 -13.68 -23.84
CA TRP A 178 -6.37 -14.49 -23.77
C TRP A 178 -7.14 -14.24 -25.08
N ILE A 179 -7.63 -15.34 -25.65
CA ILE A 179 -8.30 -15.47 -26.96
C ILE A 179 -9.34 -14.38 -27.22
#